data_AF-A0A7C6JFX0-F1
#
_entry.id   AF-A0A7C6JFX0-F1
#
_cell.length_a   1.000
_cell.length_b   1.000
_cell.length_c   1.000
_cell.angle_alpha   90.00
_cell.angle_beta   90.00
_cell.angle_gamma   90.00
#
_symmetry.space_group_name_H-M   'P 1'
#
loop_
_entity.id
_entity.type
_entity.pdbx_description
1 polymer ?
#
loop_
_entity_poly.entity_id
_entity_poly.type
_entity_poly.pdbx_seq_one_letter_code
_entity_poly.pdbx_strand_id
1 'polypeptide(L)'
;MTDKKLRIWLIHGSNDPAISSFLREKFSAYENNNNIKIHLELITWERIWTALIEAFKNNTAPDIIQLGTSWVRTFVHMDYLDQAPEYIKTRPSINEGINKICYVNGAQYAVPWIVDTIIFAGRKDYMAQLGINKDDVKNWEGLKEVSLRVRELREKEPEIPKALAVALKLERDT
;
A
#
# COMPACT_ATOMS: atom_id res chain seq x y z
N MET A 1 -26.43 -25.17 -11.54
CA MET A 1 -25.91 -23.98 -10.84
C MET A 1 -24.51 -23.74 -11.36
N THR A 2 -24.26 -22.62 -12.03
CA THR A 2 -22.93 -22.30 -12.55
C THR A 2 -22.01 -22.01 -11.36
N ASP A 3 -21.00 -22.84 -11.14
CA ASP A 3 -20.01 -22.68 -10.08
C ASP A 3 -19.18 -21.41 -10.38
N LYS A 4 -19.64 -20.26 -9.86
CA LYS A 4 -19.00 -18.97 -10.10
C LYS A 4 -17.70 -18.92 -9.31
N LYS A 5 -16.59 -19.27 -9.98
CA LYS A 5 -15.22 -19.17 -9.46
C LYS A 5 -14.61 -17.83 -9.87
N LEU A 6 -14.18 -17.06 -8.88
CA LEU A 6 -13.49 -15.79 -9.01
C LEU A 6 -12.01 -15.97 -8.62
N ARG A 7 -11.08 -15.71 -9.52
CA ARG A 7 -9.63 -15.79 -9.29
C ARG A 7 -9.12 -14.40 -8.93
N ILE A 8 -8.38 -14.31 -7.83
CA ILE A 8 -7.88 -13.04 -7.30
C ILE A 8 -6.40 -13.18 -6.98
N TRP A 9 -5.57 -12.29 -7.53
CA TRP A 9 -4.15 -12.22 -7.18
C TRP A 9 -3.85 -10.93 -6.42
N LEU A 10 -3.34 -11.07 -5.20
CA LEU A 10 -2.96 -9.95 -4.35
C LEU A 10 -1.45 -9.98 -4.09
N ILE A 11 -0.88 -8.79 -3.96
CA ILE A 11 0.52 -8.58 -3.64
C ILE A 11 0.68 -8.58 -2.13
N HIS A 12 1.61 -9.37 -1.61
CA HIS A 12 1.99 -9.30 -0.20
C HIS A 12 3.46 -8.87 -0.06
N GLY A 13 3.70 -7.90 0.82
CA GLY A 13 5.04 -7.37 1.09
C GLY A 13 5.79 -8.06 2.22
N SER A 14 5.14 -8.97 2.95
CA SER A 14 5.77 -9.72 4.04
C SER A 14 5.39 -11.18 3.98
N ASN A 15 6.33 -12.06 4.34
CA ASN A 15 6.07 -13.49 4.56
C ASN A 15 5.39 -13.79 5.91
N ASP A 16 4.69 -12.79 6.47
CA ASP A 16 4.00 -12.88 7.74
C ASP A 16 2.75 -13.77 7.61
N PRO A 17 2.71 -14.93 8.29
CA PRO A 17 1.57 -15.84 8.22
C PRO A 17 0.26 -15.20 8.69
N ALA A 18 0.33 -14.22 9.61
CA ALA A 18 -0.86 -13.57 10.15
C ALA A 18 -1.63 -12.81 9.07
N ILE A 19 -0.92 -12.10 8.19
CA ILE A 19 -1.56 -11.36 7.07
C ILE A 19 -2.22 -12.33 6.09
N SER A 20 -1.52 -13.41 5.74
CA SER A 20 -2.08 -14.41 4.82
C SER A 20 -3.32 -15.09 5.41
N SER A 21 -3.30 -15.38 6.72
CA SER A 21 -4.43 -15.99 7.43
C SER A 21 -5.61 -15.04 7.52
N PHE A 22 -5.37 -13.77 7.87
CA PHE A 22 -6.38 -12.73 7.92
C PHE A 22 -7.09 -12.55 6.57
N LEU A 23 -6.34 -12.42 5.47
CA LEU A 23 -6.93 -12.27 4.14
C LEU A 23 -7.77 -13.48 3.77
N ARG A 24 -7.24 -14.69 3.97
CA ARG A 24 -7.96 -15.94 3.68
C ARG A 24 -9.26 -16.03 4.48
N GLU A 25 -9.23 -15.73 5.78
CA GLU A 25 -10.43 -15.67 6.63
C GLU A 25 -11.48 -14.71 6.07
N LYS A 26 -11.08 -13.48 5.70
CA LYS A 26 -12.02 -12.48 5.14
C LYS A 26 -12.62 -12.90 3.81
N PHE A 27 -11.81 -13.47 2.91
CA PHE A 27 -12.34 -13.97 1.63
C PHE A 27 -13.25 -15.19 1.83
N SER A 28 -12.93 -16.11 2.74
CA SER A 28 -13.81 -17.25 3.04
C SER A 28 -15.12 -16.83 3.68
N ALA A 29 -15.11 -15.83 4.56
CA ALA A 29 -16.35 -15.24 5.07
C ALA A 29 -17.20 -14.63 3.93
N TYR A 30 -16.56 -13.96 2.97
CA TYR A 30 -17.25 -13.41 1.80
C TYR A 30 -17.82 -14.48 0.87
N GLU A 31 -17.07 -15.57 0.61
CA GLU A 31 -17.53 -16.75 -0.15
C GLU A 31 -18.85 -17.30 0.42
N ASN A 32 -18.87 -17.55 1.74
CA ASN A 32 -20.02 -18.10 2.45
C ASN A 32 -21.23 -17.18 2.39
N ASN A 33 -21.03 -15.87 2.50
CA ASN A 33 -22.13 -14.90 2.51
C ASN A 33 -22.71 -14.62 1.12
N ASN A 34 -21.96 -14.86 0.05
CA ASN A 34 -22.36 -14.49 -1.32
C ASN A 34 -22.55 -15.70 -2.25
N ASN A 35 -22.36 -16.92 -1.76
CA ASN A 35 -22.45 -18.16 -2.53
C ASN A 35 -21.58 -18.13 -3.81
N ILE A 36 -20.32 -17.72 -3.64
CA ILE A 36 -19.29 -17.72 -4.69
C ILE A 36 -18.06 -18.51 -4.23
N LYS A 37 -17.22 -18.92 -5.18
CA LYS A 37 -15.91 -19.51 -4.89
C LYS A 37 -14.80 -18.52 -5.25
N ILE A 38 -13.84 -18.31 -4.36
CA ILE A 38 -12.72 -17.41 -4.51
C ILE A 38 -11.42 -18.21 -4.48
N HIS A 39 -10.65 -18.12 -5.56
CA HIS A 39 -9.30 -18.66 -5.64
C HIS A 39 -8.31 -17.52 -5.42
N LEU A 40 -7.87 -17.36 -4.18
CA LEU A 40 -6.93 -16.33 -3.77
C LEU A 40 -5.48 -16.81 -3.86
N GLU A 41 -4.68 -16.12 -4.66
CA GLU A 41 -3.22 -16.27 -4.70
C GLU A 41 -2.56 -15.01 -4.15
N LEU A 42 -1.61 -15.22 -3.23
CA LEU A 42 -0.77 -14.16 -2.68
C LEU A 42 0.60 -14.28 -3.34
N ILE A 43 1.03 -13.22 -4.01
CA ILE A 43 2.28 -13.19 -4.78
C ILE A 43 3.17 -12.08 -4.22
N THR A 44 4.47 -12.33 -4.13
CA THR A 44 5.44 -11.34 -3.62
C THR A 44 5.63 -10.19 -4.61
N TRP A 45 6.02 -9.01 -4.11
CA TRP A 45 6.38 -7.86 -4.96
C TRP A 45 7.44 -8.20 -6.02
N GLU A 46 8.40 -9.04 -5.67
CA GLU A 46 9.48 -9.46 -6.59
C GLU A 46 8.96 -10.30 -7.77
N ARG A 47 7.85 -11.02 -7.59
CA ARG A 47 7.35 -11.99 -8.58
C ARG A 47 6.13 -11.49 -9.36
N ILE A 48 5.32 -10.61 -8.78
CA ILE A 48 4.00 -10.27 -9.33
C ILE A 48 4.11 -9.66 -10.74
N TRP A 49 5.09 -8.80 -11.02
CA TRP A 49 5.22 -8.18 -12.33
C TRP A 49 5.37 -9.25 -13.42
N THR A 50 6.38 -10.11 -13.30
CA THR A 50 6.65 -11.18 -14.27
C THR A 50 5.46 -12.14 -14.36
N ALA A 51 4.89 -12.55 -13.23
CA ALA A 51 3.73 -13.45 -13.20
C ALA A 51 2.52 -12.87 -13.95
N LEU A 52 2.21 -11.59 -13.75
CA LEU A 52 1.11 -10.92 -14.45
C LEU A 52 1.38 -10.82 -15.95
N ILE A 53 2.57 -10.38 -16.37
CA ILE A 53 2.91 -10.28 -17.78
C ILE A 53 2.80 -11.64 -18.49
N GLU A 54 3.29 -12.71 -17.86
CA GLU A 54 3.15 -14.07 -18.38
C GLU A 54 1.69 -14.51 -18.44
N ALA A 55 0.91 -14.24 -17.37
CA ALA A 55 -0.49 -14.64 -17.32
C ALA A 55 -1.34 -13.92 -18.39
N PHE A 56 -1.12 -12.63 -18.62
CA PHE A 56 -1.81 -11.90 -19.69
C PHE A 56 -1.40 -12.42 -21.08
N LYS A 57 -0.11 -12.61 -21.34
CA LYS A 57 0.36 -13.17 -22.63
C LYS A 57 -0.20 -14.56 -22.92
N ASN A 58 -0.39 -15.37 -21.88
CA ASN A 58 -0.90 -16.74 -22.00
C ASN A 58 -2.43 -16.85 -21.86
N ASN A 59 -3.15 -15.73 -21.74
CA ASN A 59 -4.59 -15.69 -21.48
C ASN A 59 -5.02 -16.47 -20.21
N THR A 60 -4.17 -16.48 -19.19
CA THR A 60 -4.41 -17.13 -17.89
C THR A 60 -4.52 -16.15 -16.73
N ALA A 61 -4.47 -14.84 -16.98
CA ALA A 61 -4.65 -13.79 -15.98
C ALA A 61 -5.91 -14.04 -15.12
N PRO A 62 -5.85 -13.75 -13.80
CA PRO A 62 -7.00 -13.88 -12.92
C PRO A 62 -8.02 -12.77 -13.20
N ASP A 63 -9.18 -12.86 -12.56
CA ASP A 63 -10.29 -11.94 -12.82
C ASP A 63 -10.11 -10.61 -12.07
N ILE A 64 -9.38 -10.63 -10.94
CA ILE A 64 -9.02 -9.43 -10.16
C ILE A 64 -7.53 -9.49 -9.81
N ILE A 65 -6.83 -8.38 -10.03
CA ILE A 65 -5.42 -8.22 -9.69
C ILE A 65 -5.20 -6.98 -8.83
N GLN A 66 -4.30 -7.10 -7.85
CA GLN A 66 -3.70 -5.92 -7.23
C GLN A 66 -2.54 -5.42 -8.11
N LEU A 67 -2.50 -4.12 -8.33
CA LEU A 67 -1.40 -3.45 -9.02
C LEU A 67 -0.77 -2.38 -8.13
N GLY A 68 0.55 -2.20 -8.28
CA GLY A 68 1.20 -0.97 -7.85
C GLY A 68 0.66 0.22 -8.63
N THR A 69 0.58 1.39 -7.98
CA THR A 69 0.03 2.62 -8.57
C THR A 69 0.74 3.02 -9.87
N SER A 70 2.05 2.77 -9.97
CA SER A 70 2.85 3.06 -11.17
C SER A 70 2.57 2.15 -12.36
N TRP A 71 1.90 1.01 -12.17
CA TRP A 71 1.67 0.01 -13.22
C TRP A 71 0.34 0.18 -13.95
N VAL A 72 -0.63 0.89 -13.36
CA VAL A 72 -1.98 1.05 -13.92
C VAL A 72 -1.94 1.57 -15.36
N ARG A 73 -1.25 2.69 -15.61
CA ARG A 73 -1.14 3.27 -16.95
C ARG A 73 -0.48 2.33 -17.96
N THR A 74 0.56 1.62 -17.54
CA THR A 74 1.27 0.67 -18.40
C THR A 74 0.36 -0.48 -18.80
N PHE A 75 -0.37 -1.06 -17.85
CA PHE A 75 -1.28 -2.17 -18.13
C PHE A 75 -2.47 -1.74 -19.01
N VAL A 76 -3.00 -0.51 -18.84
CA VAL A 76 -4.00 0.04 -19.77
C VAL A 76 -3.40 0.21 -21.17
N HIS A 77 -2.18 0.74 -21.29
CA HIS A 77 -1.53 0.91 -22.59
C HIS A 77 -1.26 -0.43 -23.30
N MET A 78 -1.03 -1.50 -22.54
CA MET A 78 -0.87 -2.87 -23.06
C MET A 78 -2.20 -3.56 -23.37
N ASP A 79 -3.34 -2.89 -23.14
CA ASP A 79 -4.69 -3.46 -23.29
C ASP A 79 -4.94 -4.67 -22.36
N TYR A 80 -4.36 -4.65 -21.16
CA TYR A 80 -4.48 -5.72 -20.16
C TYR A 80 -5.55 -5.45 -19.09
N LEU A 81 -6.20 -4.29 -19.10
CA LEU A 81 -7.22 -3.93 -18.12
C LEU A 81 -8.49 -3.47 -18.80
N ASP A 82 -9.61 -4.05 -18.36
CA ASP A 82 -10.94 -3.52 -18.64
C ASP A 82 -11.22 -2.26 -17.81
N GLN A 83 -12.16 -1.45 -18.28
CA GLN A 83 -12.69 -0.35 -17.48
C GLN A 83 -13.37 -0.91 -16.23
N ALA A 84 -13.09 -0.27 -15.09
CA ALA A 84 -13.75 -0.61 -13.84
C ALA A 84 -15.26 -0.34 -13.97
N PRO A 85 -16.14 -1.26 -13.53
CA PRO A 85 -17.57 -1.05 -13.61
C PRO A 85 -18.03 0.23 -12.91
N GLU A 86 -18.88 1.02 -13.58
CA GLU A 86 -19.34 2.33 -13.09
C GLU A 86 -20.10 2.26 -11.74
N TYR A 87 -20.68 1.11 -11.42
CA TYR A 87 -21.39 0.91 -10.15
C TYR A 87 -20.47 0.75 -8.93
N ILE A 88 -19.15 0.63 -9.13
CA ILE A 88 -18.21 0.51 -8.02
C ILE A 88 -18.13 1.84 -7.27
N LYS A 89 -18.72 1.87 -6.07
CA LYS A 89 -18.61 2.99 -5.16
C LYS A 89 -17.25 2.97 -4.47
N THR A 90 -16.38 3.93 -4.77
CA THR A 90 -15.15 4.17 -4.02
C THR A 90 -15.43 5.02 -2.79
N ARG A 91 -14.77 4.72 -1.67
CA ARG A 91 -14.77 5.63 -0.52
C ARG A 91 -14.06 6.94 -0.86
N PRO A 92 -14.39 8.06 -0.20
CA PRO A 92 -13.64 9.29 -0.34
C PRO A 92 -12.15 9.04 -0.08
N SER A 93 -11.30 9.45 -1.01
CA SER A 93 -9.85 9.31 -0.87
C SER A 93 -9.28 10.36 0.08
N ILE A 94 -8.20 10.00 0.77
CA ILE A 94 -7.42 10.91 1.64
C ILE A 94 -6.84 12.08 0.82
N ASN A 95 -6.58 11.86 -0.48
CA ASN A 95 -6.08 12.86 -1.42
C ASN A 95 -6.63 12.60 -2.84
N GLU A 96 -6.96 13.65 -3.60
CA GLU A 96 -7.44 13.53 -4.99
C GLU A 96 -6.48 12.77 -5.92
N GLY A 97 -5.17 12.89 -5.70
CA GLY A 97 -4.13 12.25 -6.50
C GLY A 97 -4.26 10.72 -6.53
N ILE A 98 -4.71 10.11 -5.43
CA ILE A 98 -4.93 8.65 -5.35
C ILE A 98 -6.03 8.22 -6.33
N ASN A 99 -7.12 8.98 -6.41
CA ASN A 99 -8.20 8.69 -7.36
C ASN A 99 -7.73 8.91 -8.81
N LYS A 100 -6.96 9.98 -9.06
CA LYS A 100 -6.43 10.29 -10.41
C LYS A 100 -5.53 9.18 -10.97
N ILE A 101 -4.85 8.40 -10.12
CA ILE A 101 -4.04 7.25 -10.55
C ILE A 101 -4.90 6.16 -11.21
N CYS A 102 -6.13 5.98 -10.72
CA CYS A 102 -7.06 4.99 -11.24
C CYS A 102 -7.71 5.36 -12.58
N TYR A 103 -7.51 6.59 -13.05
CA TYR A 103 -8.08 7.10 -14.29
C TYR A 103 -7.01 7.23 -15.39
N VAL A 104 -7.32 6.72 -16.57
CA VAL A 104 -6.51 6.83 -17.78
C VAL A 104 -7.42 7.30 -18.91
N ASN A 105 -7.04 8.40 -19.58
CA ASN A 105 -7.80 8.99 -20.68
C ASN A 105 -9.29 9.26 -20.36
N GLY A 106 -9.59 9.65 -19.12
CA GLY A 106 -10.95 10.00 -18.68
C GLY A 106 -11.81 8.82 -18.22
N ALA A 107 -11.34 7.58 -18.34
CA ALA A 107 -12.04 6.39 -17.87
C ALA A 107 -11.33 5.77 -16.65
N GLN A 108 -12.11 5.15 -15.76
CA GLN A 108 -11.60 4.46 -14.58
C GLN A 108 -11.20 3.03 -14.94
N TYR A 109 -9.95 2.65 -14.64
CA TYR A 109 -9.40 1.31 -14.91
C TYR A 109 -8.96 0.57 -13.64
N ALA A 110 -8.99 1.24 -12.49
CA ALA A 110 -8.64 0.64 -11.21
C ALA A 110 -9.51 1.19 -10.08
N VAL A 111 -9.45 0.53 -8.93
CA VAL A 111 -10.17 0.92 -7.72
C VAL A 111 -9.13 1.07 -6.59
N PRO A 112 -9.09 2.20 -5.88
CA PRO A 112 -8.18 2.35 -4.74
C PRO A 112 -8.47 1.31 -3.66
N TRP A 113 -7.43 0.59 -3.22
CA TRP A 113 -7.57 -0.46 -2.20
C TRP A 113 -6.82 -0.15 -0.91
N ILE A 114 -5.51 0.10 -0.99
CA ILE A 114 -4.65 0.43 0.15
C ILE A 114 -3.81 1.66 -0.21
N VAL A 115 -3.56 2.53 0.78
CA VAL A 115 -2.66 3.67 0.66
C VAL A 115 -1.50 3.45 1.62
N ASP A 116 -0.30 3.34 1.06
CA ASP A 116 0.95 3.33 1.82
C ASP A 116 1.56 4.74 1.77
N THR A 117 2.00 5.25 2.91
CA THR A 117 2.61 6.58 3.02
C THR A 117 3.85 6.54 3.89
N ILE A 118 4.79 7.44 3.61
CA ILE A 118 5.96 7.66 4.45
C ILE A 118 5.60 8.74 5.46
N ILE A 119 5.96 8.54 6.72
CA ILE A 119 5.85 9.55 7.77
C ILE A 119 7.21 9.79 8.42
N PHE A 120 7.42 11.01 8.90
CA PHE A 120 8.51 11.31 9.82
C PHE A 120 8.04 11.01 11.25
N ALA A 121 8.67 10.03 11.88
CA ALA A 121 8.43 9.69 13.28
C ALA A 121 9.60 10.18 14.14
N GLY A 122 9.28 10.73 15.32
CA GLY A 122 10.28 11.17 16.29
C GLY A 122 10.02 10.61 17.68
N ARG A 123 11.09 10.41 18.45
CA ARG A 123 11.02 9.97 19.85
C ARG A 123 10.53 11.12 20.73
N LYS A 124 9.34 10.96 21.32
CA LYS A 124 8.66 12.01 22.10
C LYS A 124 9.46 12.51 23.30
N ASP A 125 10.14 11.62 24.00
CA ASP A 125 10.99 11.92 25.15
C ASP A 125 12.20 12.78 24.77
N TYR A 126 12.89 12.45 23.67
CA TYR A 126 13.99 13.26 23.16
C TYR A 126 13.52 14.61 22.63
N MET A 127 12.40 14.64 21.91
CA MET A 127 11.81 15.89 21.46
C MET A 127 11.50 16.80 22.66
N ALA A 128 10.93 16.26 23.74
CA ALA A 128 10.67 17.01 24.96
C ALA A 128 11.95 17.50 25.66
N GLN A 129 12.95 16.63 25.83
CA GLN A 129 14.24 16.99 26.46
C GLN A 129 14.95 18.11 25.68
N LEU A 130 14.86 18.09 24.35
CA LEU A 130 15.49 19.09 23.49
C LEU A 130 14.63 20.33 23.24
N GLY A 131 13.40 20.36 23.78
CA GLY A 131 12.43 21.42 23.52
C GLY A 131 12.01 21.54 22.06
N ILE A 132 12.08 20.43 21.29
CA ILE A 132 11.64 20.36 19.90
C ILE A 132 10.15 20.04 19.85
N ASN A 133 9.39 20.85 19.13
CA ASN A 133 7.96 20.65 18.90
C ASN A 133 7.66 20.43 17.40
N LYS A 134 6.41 20.10 17.08
CA LYS A 134 5.98 19.81 15.70
C LYS A 134 6.15 20.99 14.75
N ASP A 135 6.04 22.22 15.26
CA ASP A 135 6.10 23.44 14.44
C ASP A 135 7.55 23.76 14.04
N ASP A 136 8.54 23.25 14.79
CA ASP A 136 9.97 23.36 14.46
C ASP A 136 10.36 22.49 13.25
N VAL A 137 9.57 21.47 12.92
CA VAL A 137 9.86 20.52 11.81
C VAL A 137 8.81 20.55 10.70
N LYS A 138 7.96 21.59 10.67
CA LYS A 138 6.83 21.69 9.72
C LYS A 138 7.25 21.97 8.27
N ASN A 139 8.49 22.38 8.05
CA ASN A 139 9.04 22.67 6.72
C ASN A 139 10.50 22.20 6.62
N TRP A 140 11.07 22.28 5.41
CA TRP A 140 12.42 21.80 5.14
C TRP A 140 13.52 22.54 5.91
N GLU A 141 13.37 23.85 6.10
CA GLU A 141 14.34 24.69 6.82
C GLU A 141 14.39 24.30 8.31
N GLY A 142 13.23 24.26 8.96
CA GLY A 142 13.12 23.86 10.36
C GLY A 142 13.56 22.42 10.59
N LEU A 143 13.17 21.49 9.70
CA LEU A 143 13.65 20.10 9.76
C LEU A 143 15.18 20.01 9.68
N LYS A 144 15.81 20.81 8.80
CA LYS A 144 17.27 20.88 8.67
C LYS A 144 17.92 21.45 9.92
N GLU A 145 17.40 22.55 10.46
CA GLU A 145 17.92 23.20 11.67
C GLU A 145 17.85 22.26 12.88
N VAL A 146 16.70 21.62 13.09
CA VAL A 146 16.51 20.61 14.14
C VAL A 146 17.49 19.45 13.96
N SER A 147 17.67 18.96 12.73
CA SER A 147 18.60 17.85 12.44
C SER A 147 20.05 18.22 12.73
N LEU A 148 20.48 19.45 12.41
CA LEU A 148 21.82 19.95 12.72
C LEU A 148 22.02 20.10 14.23
N ARG A 149 21.04 20.67 14.94
CA ARG A 149 21.06 20.80 16.39
C ARG A 149 21.17 19.44 17.09
N VAL A 150 20.37 18.46 16.68
CA VAL A 150 20.43 17.09 17.22
C VAL A 150 21.81 16.46 16.95
N ARG A 151 22.38 16.67 15.76
CA ARG A 151 23.73 16.18 15.43
C ARG A 151 24.79 16.78 16.35
N GLU A 152 24.81 18.11 16.51
CA GLU A 152 25.78 18.81 17.37
C GLU A 152 25.67 18.40 18.84
N LEU A 153 24.44 18.17 19.33
CA LEU A 153 24.21 17.67 20.68
C LEU A 153 24.74 16.24 20.84
N ARG A 154 24.55 15.37 19.85
CA ARG A 154 25.09 13.99 19.87
C ARG A 154 26.61 13.94 19.92
N GLU A 155 27.31 14.94 19.39
CA GLU A 155 28.77 15.04 19.51
C GLU A 155 29.23 15.38 20.93
N LYS A 156 28.37 16.06 21.71
CA LYS A 156 28.66 16.53 23.07
C LYS A 156 28.11 15.60 24.16
N GLU A 157 27.03 14.88 23.86
CA GLU A 157 26.30 14.02 24.80
C GLU A 157 26.12 12.60 24.22
N PRO A 158 27.01 11.65 24.56
CA PRO A 158 26.98 10.29 24.01
C PRO A 158 25.75 9.46 24.41
N GLU A 159 24.97 9.92 25.40
CA GLU A 159 23.70 9.32 25.83
C GLU A 159 22.56 9.54 24.81
N ILE A 160 22.71 10.47 23.86
CA ILE A 160 21.71 10.64 22.80
C ILE A 160 21.85 9.49 21.76
N PRO A 161 20.81 8.65 21.60
CA PRO A 161 20.89 7.41 20.84
C PRO A 161 21.08 7.67 19.35
N LYS A 162 21.62 6.66 18.69
CA LYS A 162 21.76 6.65 17.23
C LYS A 162 20.39 6.63 16.55
N ALA A 163 20.36 7.05 15.29
CA ALA A 163 19.15 6.99 14.48
C ALA A 163 18.57 5.58 14.52
N LEU A 164 17.28 5.47 14.87
CA LEU A 164 16.55 4.23 14.82
C LEU A 164 15.95 4.09 13.42
N ALA A 165 16.34 3.03 12.71
CA ALA A 165 15.61 2.64 11.51
C ALA A 165 14.24 2.08 11.95
N VAL A 166 13.16 2.74 11.54
CA VAL A 166 11.79 2.29 11.80
C VAL A 166 11.12 2.03 10.46
N ALA A 167 10.67 0.80 10.24
CA ALA A 167 9.66 0.50 9.24
C ALA A 167 8.31 0.48 9.95
N LEU A 168 7.45 1.45 9.65
CA LEU A 168 6.06 1.41 10.11
C LEU A 168 5.29 0.53 9.14
N LYS A 169 4.96 -0.67 9.59
CA LYS A 169 3.96 -1.49 8.92
C LYS A 169 2.61 -1.01 9.44
N LEU A 170 1.66 -0.78 8.54
CA LEU A 170 0.25 -0.62 8.91
C LEU A 170 -0.24 -1.97 9.45
N GLU A 171 0.10 -2.29 10.69
CA GLU A 171 -0.58 -3.36 11.42
C GLU A 171 -1.90 -2.80 11.95
N ARG A 172 -2.97 -3.52 11.65
CA ARG A 172 -4.32 -3.21 12.11
C ARG A 172 -4.37 -3.31 13.63
N ASP A 173 -4.77 -2.21 14.26
CA ASP A 173 -5.78 -2.28 15.31
C ASP A 173 -7.05 -1.62 14.74
N THR A 174 -7.99 -2.45 14.25
CA THR A 174 -9.46 -2.19 14.14
C THR A 174 -10.19 -3.36 13.49
#